data_AF-A0A2D6QFE8-F1
#
_entry.id   AF-A0A2D6QFE8-F1
#
_cell.length_a   1.000
_cell.length_b   1.000
_cell.length_c   1.000
_cell.angle_alpha   90.00
_cell.angle_beta   90.00
_cell.angle_gamma   90.00
#
_symmetry.space_group_name_H-M   'P 1'
#
loop_
_entity.id
_entity.type
_entity.pdbx_description
1 polymer ?
#
loop_
_entity_poly.entity_id
_entity_poly.type
_entity_poly.pdbx_seq_one_letter_code
_entity_poly.pdbx_strand_id
1 'polypeptide(L)'
;MQHRGLLRDFVVRDLKARYVGSAMGFFWSVIFPIVNLAVYMFVFRLVLNARWSDRQGAYEVALIMLAGIVVWASFAETLSRTTNCLVDNANLIKKVVFPAEILPWYLTISSMINMTIGMPVVLGCVAMFAFFMPPKTFINVPGYVENDEWVVDETPLAENHVPYQMRMQLTRGMWRDVIVPLRVSGSATRGEDYLLSVDEAVIRRGDNTVSVVITPLRDEVQEDDESIIIELGPPQGAELYVPAEGDGWAASRWECTLLDAPPAPTLLPDKVQGLIHPQYAAGDNSYHPLTLGLALLALPLLFCLQAFFTVGLGYILSTLNLFLRDTFHLVGVGITVWMFATPIFYPGFMVESQGFGWMLQINPMHWLIECYRSVLLFGLWPDPLMLVRLTLVTAGVFILGGRFFMSHKSKFPDLL
;
A
#
# COMPACT_ATOMS: atom_id res chain seq x y z
N MET A 1 7.68 26.51 27.29
CA MET A 1 8.88 26.58 26.40
C MET A 1 10.15 27.10 27.11
N GLN A 2 10.30 26.94 28.45
CA GLN A 2 11.45 27.47 29.21
C GLN A 2 12.75 26.65 29.11
N HIS A 3 12.73 25.43 28.54
CA HIS A 3 13.89 24.52 28.51
C HIS A 3 14.39 24.16 27.10
N ARG A 4 14.15 25.04 26.10
CA ARG A 4 14.53 24.77 24.69
C ARG A 4 16.05 24.59 24.49
N GLY A 5 16.86 25.33 25.24
CA GLY A 5 18.33 25.20 25.21
C GLY A 5 18.77 23.82 25.69
N LEU A 6 18.29 23.41 26.86
CA LEU A 6 18.60 22.10 27.44
C LEU A 6 18.16 20.95 26.53
N LEU A 7 16.94 21.02 25.95
CA LEU A 7 16.47 20.03 24.99
C LEU A 7 17.41 19.91 23.79
N ARG A 8 17.82 21.05 23.20
CA ARG A 8 18.76 21.09 22.08
C ARG A 8 20.09 20.44 22.45
N ASP A 9 20.63 20.75 23.63
CA ASP A 9 21.93 20.22 24.07
C ASP A 9 21.89 18.69 24.24
N PHE A 10 20.79 18.15 24.79
CA PHE A 10 20.58 16.70 24.88
C PHE A 10 20.49 16.04 23.50
N VAL A 11 19.71 16.61 22.57
CA VAL A 11 19.60 16.10 21.19
C VAL A 11 20.96 16.11 20.50
N VAL A 12 21.69 17.23 20.56
CA VAL A 12 23.00 17.35 19.91
C VAL A 12 24.01 16.37 20.51
N ARG A 13 24.00 16.21 21.84
CA ARG A 13 24.88 15.23 22.52
C ARG A 13 24.55 13.81 22.10
N ASP A 14 23.27 13.45 22.05
CA ASP A 14 22.82 12.12 21.64
C ASP A 14 23.22 11.80 20.19
N LEU A 15 22.98 12.73 19.27
CA LEU A 15 23.36 12.57 17.86
C LEU A 15 24.87 12.43 17.66
N LYS A 16 25.68 13.21 18.40
CA LYS A 16 27.14 13.06 18.39
C LYS A 16 27.56 11.70 18.92
N ALA A 17 26.98 11.26 20.03
CA ALA A 17 27.32 9.98 20.65
C ALA A 17 27.10 8.77 19.73
N ARG A 18 26.11 8.83 18.82
CA ARG A 18 25.80 7.75 17.87
C ARG A 18 26.92 7.46 16.85
N TYR A 19 27.70 8.46 16.48
CA TYR A 19 28.71 8.34 15.42
C TYR A 19 30.15 8.41 15.93
N VAL A 20 30.35 8.77 17.20
CA VAL A 20 31.68 8.80 17.82
C VAL A 20 32.21 7.38 17.98
N GLY A 21 33.45 7.14 17.53
CA GLY A 21 34.10 5.83 17.62
C GLY A 21 33.69 4.81 16.54
N SER A 22 32.78 5.17 15.62
CA SER A 22 32.42 4.32 14.49
C SER A 22 33.37 4.52 13.31
N ALA A 23 33.91 3.43 12.74
CA ALA A 23 34.86 3.47 11.64
C ALA A 23 34.31 4.16 10.37
N MET A 24 33.02 3.98 10.07
CA MET A 24 32.36 4.63 8.92
C MET A 24 31.37 5.74 9.33
N GLY A 25 31.17 5.96 10.63
CA GLY A 25 30.36 7.07 11.15
C GLY A 25 28.97 7.15 10.50
N PHE A 26 28.68 8.32 9.93
CA PHE A 26 27.40 8.64 9.27
C PHE A 26 27.05 7.69 8.11
N PHE A 27 28.01 7.12 7.39
CA PHE A 27 27.72 6.26 6.23
C PHE A 27 26.90 5.01 6.60
N TRP A 28 26.95 4.56 7.85
CA TRP A 28 26.14 3.44 8.32
C TRP A 28 24.63 3.67 8.21
N SER A 29 24.16 4.92 8.35
CA SER A 29 22.73 5.22 8.21
C SER A 29 22.21 5.03 6.78
N VAL A 30 23.11 5.02 5.79
CA VAL A 30 22.79 4.78 4.37
C VAL A 30 23.01 3.32 4.00
N ILE A 31 24.11 2.73 4.48
CA ILE A 31 24.47 1.33 4.19
C ILE A 31 23.42 0.39 4.77
N PHE A 32 22.93 0.64 5.99
CA PHE A 32 21.99 -0.27 6.65
C PHE A 32 20.67 -0.45 5.89
N PRO A 33 19.96 0.61 5.45
CA PRO A 33 18.77 0.45 4.60
C PRO A 33 19.05 -0.25 3.26
N ILE A 34 20.20 0.00 2.61
CA ILE A 34 20.55 -0.64 1.34
C ILE A 34 20.78 -2.14 1.54
N VAL A 35 21.52 -2.51 2.59
CA VAL A 35 21.73 -3.92 2.96
C VAL A 35 20.41 -4.59 3.30
N ASN A 36 19.52 -3.94 4.06
CA ASN A 36 18.18 -4.47 4.34
C ASN A 36 17.36 -4.67 3.06
N LEU A 37 17.39 -3.73 2.12
CA LEU A 37 16.72 -3.89 0.84
C LEU A 37 17.26 -5.11 0.07
N ALA A 38 18.59 -5.29 0.05
CA ALA A 38 19.21 -6.44 -0.59
C ALA A 38 18.81 -7.76 0.08
N VAL A 39 18.77 -7.79 1.41
CA VAL A 39 18.30 -8.96 2.18
C VAL A 39 16.84 -9.26 1.89
N TYR A 40 15.96 -8.26 1.84
CA TYR A 40 14.54 -8.48 1.56
C TYR A 40 14.30 -8.93 0.13
N MET A 41 15.02 -8.37 -0.83
CA MET A 41 15.00 -8.84 -2.22
C MET A 41 15.50 -10.28 -2.34
N PHE A 42 16.54 -10.66 -1.59
CA PHE A 42 17.02 -12.04 -1.58
C PHE A 42 15.99 -12.99 -0.93
N VAL A 43 15.60 -12.73 0.32
CA VAL A 43 14.77 -13.65 1.09
C VAL A 43 13.34 -13.70 0.56
N PHE A 44 12.64 -12.57 0.53
CA PHE A 44 11.22 -12.58 0.21
C PHE A 44 10.97 -12.77 -1.28
N ARG A 45 11.84 -12.22 -2.13
CA ARG A 45 11.66 -12.36 -3.57
C ARG A 45 12.33 -13.61 -4.15
N LEU A 46 13.63 -13.86 -3.92
CA LEU A 46 14.32 -15.00 -4.55
C LEU A 46 14.04 -16.33 -3.85
N VAL A 47 14.03 -16.36 -2.51
CA VAL A 47 13.84 -17.61 -1.75
C VAL A 47 12.35 -17.96 -1.60
N LEU A 48 11.54 -16.99 -1.17
CA LEU A 48 10.12 -17.23 -0.85
C LEU A 48 9.16 -16.96 -2.02
N ASN A 49 9.60 -16.34 -3.11
CA ASN A 49 8.75 -15.93 -4.23
C ASN A 49 7.48 -15.17 -3.76
N ALA A 50 7.61 -14.38 -2.70
CA ALA A 50 6.51 -13.66 -2.07
C ALA A 50 5.89 -12.66 -3.04
N ARG A 51 4.56 -12.61 -3.05
CA ARG A 51 3.75 -11.70 -3.88
C ARG A 51 2.80 -10.93 -2.98
N TRP A 52 2.73 -9.62 -3.19
CA TRP A 52 1.85 -8.72 -2.44
C TRP A 52 0.54 -8.44 -3.17
N SER A 53 0.54 -8.59 -4.49
CA SER A 53 -0.65 -8.78 -5.33
C SER A 53 -0.20 -9.45 -6.63
N ASP A 54 -1.12 -10.06 -7.35
CA ASP A 54 -0.82 -10.73 -8.62
C ASP A 54 -0.36 -9.76 -9.72
N ARG A 55 -0.61 -8.47 -9.52
CA ARG A 55 -0.24 -7.38 -10.43
C ARG A 55 1.06 -6.65 -10.04
N GLN A 56 1.66 -6.94 -8.89
CA GLN A 56 2.86 -6.22 -8.43
C GLN A 56 4.18 -6.89 -8.86
N GLY A 57 5.15 -6.05 -9.21
CA GLY A 57 6.47 -6.46 -9.66
C GLY A 57 7.34 -7.03 -8.54
N ALA A 58 8.32 -7.86 -8.93
CA ALA A 58 9.27 -8.53 -8.04
C ALA A 58 10.00 -7.61 -7.03
N TYR A 59 10.31 -6.38 -7.43
CA TYR A 59 11.06 -5.40 -6.65
C TYR A 59 10.16 -4.54 -5.76
N GLU A 60 8.87 -4.40 -6.11
CA GLU A 60 7.91 -3.58 -5.38
C GLU A 60 7.67 -4.14 -3.97
N VAL A 61 7.63 -5.47 -3.85
CA VAL A 61 7.53 -6.19 -2.57
C VAL A 61 8.65 -5.77 -1.60
N ALA A 62 9.91 -5.77 -2.07
CA ALA A 62 11.04 -5.42 -1.22
C ALA A 62 11.02 -3.93 -0.80
N LEU A 63 10.55 -3.04 -1.67
CA LEU A 63 10.38 -1.61 -1.36
C LEU A 63 9.23 -1.37 -0.37
N ILE A 64 8.12 -2.10 -0.48
CA ILE A 64 7.00 -2.07 0.48
C ILE A 64 7.46 -2.47 1.89
N MET A 65 8.31 -3.49 1.98
CA MET A 65 8.92 -3.93 3.24
C MET A 65 9.92 -2.90 3.76
N LEU A 66 10.77 -2.34 2.89
CA LEU A 66 11.74 -1.32 3.25
C LEU A 66 11.05 -0.06 3.83
N ALA A 67 10.00 0.43 3.17
CA ALA A 67 9.24 1.59 3.66
C ALA A 67 8.63 1.33 5.04
N GLY A 68 8.05 0.14 5.24
CA GLY A 68 7.49 -0.25 6.54
C GLY A 68 8.54 -0.39 7.64
N ILE A 69 9.68 -1.03 7.35
CA ILE A 69 10.69 -1.28 8.39
C ILE A 69 11.39 -0.01 8.85
N VAL A 70 11.58 0.99 7.98
CA VAL A 70 12.23 2.26 8.37
C VAL A 70 11.37 3.00 9.41
N VAL A 71 10.06 3.05 9.19
CA VAL A 71 9.08 3.62 10.14
C VAL A 71 9.08 2.83 11.44
N TRP A 72 8.96 1.50 11.34
CA TRP A 72 8.92 0.60 12.49
C TRP A 72 10.19 0.68 13.35
N ALA A 73 11.37 0.67 12.72
CA ALA A 73 12.65 0.69 13.41
C ALA A 73 12.81 1.97 14.24
N SER A 74 12.42 3.13 13.70
CA SER A 74 12.45 4.38 14.45
C SER A 74 11.50 4.37 15.64
N PHE A 75 10.29 3.83 15.46
CA PHE A 75 9.32 3.64 16.54
C PHE A 75 9.86 2.71 17.64
N ALA A 76 10.29 1.51 17.27
CA ALA A 76 10.78 0.48 18.18
C ALA A 76 12.03 0.94 18.95
N GLU A 77 12.98 1.60 18.27
CA GLU A 77 14.15 2.19 18.89
C GLU A 77 13.75 3.24 19.92
N THR A 78 12.88 4.18 19.53
CA THR A 78 12.43 5.26 20.43
C THR A 78 11.73 4.69 21.66
N LEU A 79 10.80 3.76 21.47
CA LEU A 79 10.01 3.19 22.56
C LEU A 79 10.90 2.43 23.57
N SER A 80 11.85 1.64 23.06
CA SER A 80 12.82 0.91 23.89
C SER A 80 13.68 1.88 24.72
N ARG A 81 14.26 2.90 24.07
CA ARG A 81 15.14 3.88 24.74
C ARG A 81 14.40 4.76 25.73
N THR A 82 13.18 5.20 25.39
CA THR A 82 12.37 6.04 26.28
C THR A 82 11.91 5.27 27.51
N THR A 83 11.67 3.96 27.42
CA THR A 83 11.30 3.13 28.59
C THR A 83 12.33 3.18 29.72
N ASN A 84 13.63 3.22 29.40
CA ASN A 84 14.69 3.25 30.42
C ASN A 84 15.24 4.66 30.72
N CYS A 85 14.74 5.70 30.04
CA CYS A 85 15.42 7.00 30.03
C CYS A 85 15.51 7.70 31.39
N LEU A 86 14.55 7.47 32.29
CA LEU A 86 14.57 8.03 33.64
C LEU A 86 15.64 7.36 34.50
N VAL A 87 15.78 6.03 34.39
CA VAL A 87 16.79 5.24 35.11
C VAL A 87 18.19 5.62 34.64
N ASP A 88 18.40 5.71 33.33
CA ASP A 88 19.69 6.09 32.74
C ASP A 88 20.15 7.50 33.18
N ASN A 89 19.20 8.39 33.47
CA ASN A 89 19.46 9.77 33.90
C ASN A 89 19.18 9.99 35.40
N ALA A 90 19.15 8.93 36.22
CA ALA A 90 18.81 9.00 37.64
C ALA A 90 19.62 10.04 38.41
N ASN A 91 20.92 10.13 38.14
CA ASN A 91 21.82 11.08 38.79
C ASN A 91 21.40 12.54 38.58
N LEU A 92 20.87 12.89 37.40
CA LEU A 92 20.42 14.26 37.11
C LEU A 92 19.14 14.57 37.87
N ILE A 93 18.23 13.60 37.94
CA ILE A 93 16.92 13.75 38.60
C ILE A 93 17.08 13.85 40.12
N LYS A 94 17.99 13.06 40.71
CA LYS A 94 18.21 13.06 42.17
C LYS A 94 19.01 14.26 42.69
N LYS A 95 19.95 14.79 41.90
CA LYS A 95 20.95 15.74 42.39
C LYS A 95 20.73 17.20 41.98
N VAL A 96 19.89 17.45 40.98
CA VAL A 96 19.65 18.80 40.43
C VAL A 96 18.16 18.98 40.16
N VAL A 97 17.65 20.21 40.22
CA VAL A 97 16.27 20.55 39.81
C VAL A 97 16.14 20.36 38.29
N PHE A 98 15.86 19.13 37.88
CA PHE A 98 15.88 18.71 36.49
C PHE A 98 14.45 18.51 35.93
N PRO A 99 14.08 19.11 34.79
CA PRO A 99 12.79 18.86 34.16
C PRO A 99 12.79 17.48 33.48
N ALA A 100 12.36 16.42 34.17
CA ALA A 100 12.38 15.05 33.64
C ALA A 100 11.59 14.86 32.32
N GLU A 101 10.62 15.73 32.03
CA GLU A 101 9.76 15.69 30.84
C GLU A 101 10.51 15.85 29.51
N ILE A 102 11.69 16.46 29.49
CA ILE A 102 12.48 16.57 28.26
C ILE A 102 13.13 15.25 27.86
N LEU A 103 13.22 14.25 28.75
CA LEU A 103 13.92 13.00 28.49
C LEU A 103 13.28 12.18 27.35
N PRO A 104 11.96 11.90 27.37
CA PRO A 104 11.32 11.21 26.24
C PRO A 104 11.34 12.03 24.95
N TRP A 105 11.25 13.37 25.05
CA TRP A 105 11.26 14.26 23.90
C TRP A 105 12.59 14.25 23.14
N TYR A 106 13.74 14.38 23.82
CA TYR A 106 15.01 14.44 23.10
C TYR A 106 15.32 13.12 22.40
N LEU A 107 15.00 11.98 23.03
CA LEU A 107 15.18 10.65 22.44
C LEU A 107 14.32 10.46 21.19
N THR A 108 13.07 10.91 21.26
CA THR A 108 12.16 10.87 20.11
C THR A 108 12.70 11.76 18.99
N ILE A 109 13.07 13.00 19.27
CA ILE A 109 13.62 13.93 18.27
C ILE A 109 14.87 13.36 17.62
N SER A 110 15.81 12.80 18.40
CA SER A 110 17.00 12.15 17.85
C SER A 110 16.68 11.00 16.90
N SER A 111 15.70 10.16 17.26
CA SER A 111 15.31 9.01 16.45
C SER A 111 14.50 9.42 15.20
N MET A 112 13.71 10.50 15.29
CA MET A 112 13.06 11.12 14.14
C MET A 112 14.09 11.71 13.17
N ILE A 113 15.14 12.36 13.67
CA ILE A 113 16.25 12.85 12.83
C ILE A 113 16.95 11.68 12.13
N ASN A 114 17.17 10.56 12.83
CA ASN A 114 17.73 9.36 12.22
C ASN A 114 16.84 8.79 11.10
N MET A 115 15.52 8.75 11.33
CA MET A 115 14.54 8.37 10.32
C MET A 115 14.53 9.32 9.12
N THR A 116 14.66 10.64 9.33
CA THR A 116 14.82 11.63 8.27
C THR A 116 16.03 11.34 7.39
N ILE A 117 17.13 10.81 7.97
CA ILE A 117 18.32 10.41 7.20
C ILE A 117 18.04 9.14 6.37
N GLY A 118 17.22 8.22 6.88
CA GLY A 118 16.81 7.02 6.15
C GLY A 118 15.81 7.27 5.00
N MET A 119 14.97 8.30 5.12
CA MET A 119 13.92 8.60 4.13
C MET A 119 14.44 8.87 2.70
N PRO A 120 15.48 9.69 2.48
CA PRO A 120 16.09 9.87 1.16
C PRO A 120 16.55 8.56 0.51
N VAL A 121 16.97 7.56 1.29
CA VAL A 121 17.37 6.26 0.75
C VAL A 121 16.16 5.51 0.20
N VAL A 122 15.04 5.50 0.94
CA VAL A 122 13.77 4.90 0.46
C VAL A 122 13.30 5.61 -0.81
N LEU A 123 13.24 6.95 -0.79
CA LEU A 123 12.82 7.75 -1.94
C LEU A 123 13.74 7.56 -3.15
N GLY A 124 15.05 7.50 -2.92
CA GLY A 124 16.04 7.25 -3.98
C GLY A 124 15.88 5.86 -4.60
N CYS A 125 15.60 4.83 -3.79
CA CYS A 125 15.29 3.50 -4.28
C CYS A 125 14.01 3.51 -5.11
N VAL A 126 12.91 4.11 -4.60
CA VAL A 126 11.65 4.22 -5.34
C VAL A 126 11.84 4.95 -6.68
N ALA A 127 12.54 6.08 -6.69
CA ALA A 127 12.83 6.83 -7.90
C ALA A 127 13.68 6.03 -8.89
N MET A 128 14.71 5.34 -8.41
CA MET A 128 15.56 4.48 -9.23
C MET A 128 14.74 3.36 -9.87
N PHE A 129 13.95 2.62 -9.10
CA PHE A 129 13.11 1.54 -9.63
C PHE A 129 12.03 2.05 -10.58
N ALA A 130 11.35 3.15 -10.25
CA ALA A 130 10.37 3.77 -11.14
C ALA A 130 10.98 4.26 -12.47
N PHE A 131 12.24 4.68 -12.46
CA PHE A 131 12.96 5.12 -13.67
C PHE A 131 13.45 3.95 -14.53
N PHE A 132 14.12 2.96 -13.92
CA PHE A 132 14.71 1.84 -14.65
C PHE A 132 13.70 0.75 -15.03
N MET A 133 12.60 0.63 -14.28
CA MET A 133 11.55 -0.36 -14.51
C MET A 133 10.19 0.34 -14.41
N PRO A 134 9.73 0.98 -15.49
CA PRO A 134 8.45 1.66 -15.47
C PRO A 134 7.35 0.66 -15.11
N PRO A 135 6.33 1.11 -14.36
CA PRO A 135 5.24 0.28 -13.91
C PRO A 135 4.61 -0.50 -15.06
N LYS A 136 4.38 -1.80 -14.86
CA LYS A 136 3.67 -2.65 -15.83
C LYS A 136 2.25 -2.12 -15.99
N THR A 137 1.87 -1.76 -17.22
CA THR A 137 0.50 -1.39 -17.54
C THR A 137 -0.24 -2.64 -17.97
N PHE A 138 -1.33 -2.94 -17.27
CA PHE A 138 -2.17 -4.08 -17.56
C PHE A 138 -3.36 -3.67 -18.41
N ILE A 139 -3.76 -4.57 -19.31
CA ILE A 139 -4.99 -4.46 -20.09
C ILE A 139 -6.05 -5.30 -19.39
N ASN A 140 -7.13 -4.67 -18.95
CA ASN A 140 -8.35 -5.37 -18.55
C ASN A 140 -9.16 -5.67 -19.82
N VAL A 141 -9.66 -6.89 -19.93
CA VAL A 141 -10.37 -7.41 -21.11
C VAL A 141 -11.61 -8.18 -20.66
N PRO A 142 -12.65 -8.26 -21.50
CA PRO A 142 -13.80 -7.38 -21.49
C PRO A 142 -14.99 -7.94 -20.68
N GLY A 143 -15.76 -7.03 -20.09
CA GLY A 143 -17.22 -7.11 -19.99
C GLY A 143 -17.83 -5.98 -20.84
N TYR A 144 -19.12 -6.05 -21.19
CA TYR A 144 -19.82 -4.91 -21.81
C TYR A 144 -20.31 -3.92 -20.73
N VAL A 145 -20.64 -2.68 -21.12
CA VAL A 145 -21.21 -1.68 -20.21
C VAL A 145 -22.69 -1.53 -20.50
N GLU A 146 -23.54 -1.87 -19.53
CA GLU A 146 -24.97 -1.57 -19.55
C GLU A 146 -25.25 -0.55 -18.42
N ASN A 147 -25.85 0.59 -18.74
CA ASN A 147 -26.23 1.60 -17.73
C ASN A 147 -25.10 2.07 -16.79
N ASP A 148 -23.89 2.29 -17.31
CA ASP A 148 -22.68 2.69 -16.55
C ASP A 148 -22.13 1.64 -15.56
N GLU A 149 -22.61 0.38 -15.60
CA GLU A 149 -22.07 -0.75 -14.84
C GLU A 149 -21.42 -1.80 -15.76
N TRP A 150 -20.34 -2.43 -15.29
CA TRP A 150 -19.63 -3.48 -16.02
C TRP A 150 -20.38 -4.82 -15.89
N VAL A 151 -20.84 -5.38 -17.01
CA VAL A 151 -21.54 -6.66 -17.08
C VAL A 151 -20.62 -7.68 -17.76
N VAL A 152 -20.37 -8.81 -17.08
CA VAL A 152 -19.48 -9.90 -17.55
C VAL A 152 -20.29 -11.11 -18.02
N ASP A 153 -21.48 -10.89 -18.58
CA ASP A 153 -22.33 -12.00 -19.04
C ASP A 153 -22.02 -12.40 -20.50
N GLU A 154 -21.97 -13.71 -20.71
CA GLU A 154 -21.96 -14.43 -21.99
C GLU A 154 -23.30 -14.25 -22.73
N THR A 155 -23.69 -13.01 -23.02
CA THR A 155 -24.95 -12.76 -23.73
C THR A 155 -24.81 -13.16 -25.20
N PRO A 156 -25.70 -14.00 -25.75
CA PRO A 156 -25.68 -14.33 -27.16
C PRO A 156 -26.04 -13.09 -28.00
N LEU A 157 -25.29 -12.87 -29.09
CA LEU A 157 -25.50 -11.76 -30.02
C LEU A 157 -26.48 -12.19 -31.10
N ALA A 158 -27.61 -11.51 -31.19
CA ALA A 158 -28.55 -11.76 -32.28
C ALA A 158 -28.16 -11.00 -33.54
N GLU A 159 -28.36 -11.59 -34.72
CA GLU A 159 -28.04 -10.98 -36.04
C GLU A 159 -28.86 -9.73 -36.38
N ASN A 160 -29.78 -9.31 -35.51
CA ASN A 160 -30.55 -8.08 -35.64
C ASN A 160 -30.26 -7.05 -34.53
N HIS A 161 -29.16 -7.21 -33.78
CA HIS A 161 -28.81 -6.30 -32.67
C HIS A 161 -27.93 -5.11 -33.07
N VAL A 162 -27.97 -4.09 -32.20
CA VAL A 162 -27.07 -2.94 -32.21
C VAL A 162 -25.61 -3.41 -32.20
N PRO A 163 -24.67 -2.76 -32.92
CA PRO A 163 -23.27 -3.13 -32.89
C PRO A 163 -22.74 -3.28 -31.46
N TYR A 164 -22.12 -4.42 -31.18
CA TYR A 164 -21.58 -4.73 -29.87
C TYR A 164 -20.22 -4.05 -29.68
N GLN A 165 -20.04 -3.38 -28.54
CA GLN A 165 -18.79 -2.68 -28.23
C GLN A 165 -18.00 -3.43 -27.16
N MET A 166 -16.95 -4.14 -27.58
CA MET A 166 -15.96 -4.72 -26.70
C MET A 166 -15.01 -3.62 -26.20
N ARG A 167 -15.16 -3.19 -24.94
CA ARG A 167 -14.31 -2.15 -24.35
C ARG A 167 -13.10 -2.76 -23.65
N MET A 168 -11.91 -2.39 -24.08
CA MET A 168 -10.66 -2.66 -23.38
C MET A 168 -10.25 -1.43 -22.59
N GLN A 169 -9.74 -1.65 -21.37
CA GLN A 169 -9.28 -0.56 -20.51
C GLN A 169 -7.87 -0.85 -20.00
N LEU A 170 -6.97 0.10 -20.18
CA LEU A 170 -5.69 0.12 -19.48
C LEU A 170 -5.92 0.51 -18.02
N THR A 171 -5.21 -0.14 -17.10
CA THR A 171 -5.15 0.30 -15.70
C THR A 171 -4.62 1.74 -15.57
N ARG A 172 -3.86 2.22 -16.55
CA ARG A 172 -3.36 3.60 -16.65
C ARG A 172 -3.13 4.00 -18.10
N GLY A 173 -3.42 5.26 -18.44
CA GLY A 173 -3.05 5.85 -19.73
C GLY A 173 -1.54 5.85 -19.95
N MET A 174 -1.11 5.50 -21.15
CA MET A 174 0.29 5.33 -21.52
C MET A 174 0.82 6.53 -22.31
N TRP A 175 2.12 6.80 -22.23
CA TRP A 175 2.78 7.86 -23.00
C TRP A 175 3.17 7.44 -24.42
N ARG A 176 2.90 6.17 -24.76
CA ARG A 176 3.08 5.56 -26.07
C ARG A 176 1.78 4.83 -26.44
N ASP A 177 1.59 4.58 -27.73
CA ASP A 177 0.45 3.77 -28.19
C ASP A 177 0.64 2.32 -27.73
N VAL A 178 -0.44 1.71 -27.26
CA VAL A 178 -0.50 0.29 -26.91
C VAL A 178 -1.29 -0.42 -28.00
N ILE A 179 -0.66 -1.40 -28.65
CA ILE A 179 -1.26 -2.17 -29.75
C ILE A 179 -1.59 -3.56 -29.23
N VAL A 180 -2.87 -3.93 -29.28
CA VAL A 180 -3.36 -5.26 -28.89
C VAL A 180 -3.80 -6.00 -30.15
N PRO A 181 -3.00 -6.95 -30.66
CA PRO A 181 -3.41 -7.74 -31.81
C PRO A 181 -4.57 -8.65 -31.44
N LEU A 182 -5.58 -8.74 -32.32
CA LEU A 182 -6.74 -9.60 -32.12
C LEU A 182 -6.65 -10.82 -33.05
N ARG A 183 -6.84 -12.00 -32.49
CA ARG A 183 -6.96 -13.26 -33.22
C ARG A 183 -8.40 -13.69 -33.16
N VAL A 184 -9.06 -13.76 -34.30
CA VAL A 184 -10.45 -14.23 -34.37
C VAL A 184 -10.47 -15.66 -34.88
N SER A 185 -11.30 -16.48 -34.24
CA SER A 185 -11.57 -17.88 -34.56
C SER A 185 -13.03 -18.17 -34.22
N GLY A 186 -13.51 -19.39 -34.45
CA GLY A 186 -14.91 -19.76 -34.24
C GLY A 186 -15.48 -20.47 -35.45
N SER A 187 -16.79 -20.63 -35.48
CA SER A 187 -17.51 -21.17 -36.64
C SER A 187 -17.98 -20.08 -37.60
N ALA A 188 -18.21 -18.86 -37.10
CA ALA A 188 -18.64 -17.71 -37.89
C ALA A 188 -17.53 -17.17 -38.81
N THR A 189 -17.92 -16.74 -39.99
CA THR A 189 -17.08 -16.22 -41.07
C THR A 189 -17.10 -14.69 -41.12
N ARG A 190 -15.92 -14.08 -41.01
CA ARG A 190 -15.78 -12.63 -41.07
C ARG A 190 -16.08 -12.08 -42.47
N GLY A 191 -16.97 -11.10 -42.53
CA GLY A 191 -17.40 -10.45 -43.76
C GLY A 191 -18.66 -11.04 -44.37
N GLU A 192 -19.08 -12.21 -43.89
CA GLU A 192 -20.36 -12.86 -44.21
C GLU A 192 -21.30 -12.73 -43.00
N ASP A 193 -20.88 -13.16 -41.81
CA ASP A 193 -21.74 -13.23 -40.61
C ASP A 193 -21.50 -12.07 -39.63
N TYR A 194 -20.31 -11.46 -39.67
CA TYR A 194 -19.98 -10.28 -38.88
C TYR A 194 -18.86 -9.42 -39.47
N LEU A 195 -18.86 -8.13 -39.11
CA LEU A 195 -17.75 -7.20 -39.34
C LEU A 195 -17.09 -6.82 -38.02
N LEU A 196 -15.75 -6.81 -38.04
CA LEU A 196 -14.93 -6.30 -36.94
C LEU A 196 -14.31 -4.96 -37.34
N SER A 197 -14.43 -3.95 -36.48
CA SER A 197 -13.98 -2.59 -36.79
C SER A 197 -12.47 -2.46 -37.00
N VAL A 198 -11.66 -3.30 -36.33
CA VAL A 198 -10.19 -3.26 -36.36
C VAL A 198 -9.58 -4.66 -36.14
N ASP A 199 -8.43 -4.94 -36.76
CA ASP A 199 -7.64 -6.17 -36.52
C ASP A 199 -6.73 -6.06 -35.30
N GLU A 200 -6.36 -4.83 -34.95
CA GLU A 200 -5.53 -4.50 -33.80
C GLU A 200 -6.19 -3.34 -33.05
N ALA A 201 -6.42 -3.53 -31.77
CA ALA A 201 -6.94 -2.46 -30.93
C ALA A 201 -5.77 -1.53 -30.54
N VAL A 202 -5.82 -0.27 -31.00
CA VAL A 202 -4.79 0.73 -30.71
C VAL A 202 -5.30 1.71 -29.66
N ILE A 203 -4.78 1.59 -28.44
CA ILE A 203 -5.01 2.58 -27.37
C ILE A 203 -3.96 3.67 -27.55
N ARG A 204 -4.38 4.84 -28.03
CA ARG A 204 -3.47 5.94 -28.32
C ARG A 204 -2.87 6.52 -27.05
N ARG A 205 -1.69 7.14 -27.17
CA ARG A 205 -1.04 7.86 -26.07
C ARG A 205 -2.01 8.80 -25.36
N GLY A 206 -2.05 8.74 -24.04
CA GLY A 206 -2.95 9.52 -23.19
C GLY A 206 -4.34 8.94 -23.01
N ASP A 207 -4.80 8.07 -23.91
CA ASP A 207 -6.06 7.35 -23.77
C ASP A 207 -5.87 6.14 -22.85
N ASN A 208 -6.95 5.75 -22.17
CA ASN A 208 -6.97 4.58 -21.28
C ASN A 208 -8.01 3.55 -21.69
N THR A 209 -8.82 3.81 -22.72
CA THR A 209 -9.83 2.88 -23.21
C THR A 209 -9.84 2.84 -24.73
N VAL A 210 -10.17 1.68 -25.29
CA VAL A 210 -10.49 1.51 -26.71
C VAL A 210 -11.71 0.59 -26.80
N SER A 211 -12.63 0.91 -27.69
CA SER A 211 -13.76 0.04 -28.00
C SER A 211 -13.53 -0.58 -29.37
N VAL A 212 -13.58 -1.91 -29.42
CA VAL A 212 -13.62 -2.68 -30.65
C VAL A 212 -15.08 -2.99 -30.93
N VAL A 213 -15.56 -2.63 -32.12
CA VAL A 213 -16.97 -2.81 -32.48
C VAL A 213 -17.11 -4.07 -33.32
N ILE A 214 -18.04 -4.93 -32.91
CA ILE A 214 -18.48 -6.12 -33.64
C ILE A 214 -19.88 -5.81 -34.16
N THR A 215 -20.04 -5.84 -35.47
CA THR A 215 -21.33 -5.62 -36.12
C THR A 215 -21.79 -6.96 -36.71
N PRO A 216 -22.82 -7.60 -36.13
CA PRO A 216 -23.47 -8.74 -36.79
C PRO A 216 -23.94 -8.32 -38.18
N LEU A 217 -23.66 -9.14 -39.17
CA LEU A 217 -24.25 -9.04 -40.49
C LEU A 217 -25.46 -9.95 -40.52
N ARG A 218 -26.41 -9.58 -41.37
CA ARG A 218 -27.61 -10.36 -41.59
C ARG A 218 -27.69 -10.69 -43.05
N ASP A 219 -28.08 -11.92 -43.35
CA ASP A 219 -28.58 -12.27 -44.67
C ASP A 219 -30.04 -12.78 -44.61
N GLU A 220 -30.51 -13.36 -45.70
CA GLU A 220 -31.89 -13.86 -45.83
C GLU A 220 -32.00 -15.38 -45.60
N VAL A 221 -30.88 -16.03 -45.25
CA VAL A 221 -30.78 -17.48 -45.06
C VAL A 221 -30.86 -17.79 -43.57
N GLN A 222 -31.57 -18.86 -43.23
CA GLN A 222 -31.61 -19.34 -41.85
C GLN A 222 -30.50 -20.39 -41.68
N GLU A 223 -29.59 -20.17 -40.75
CA GLU A 223 -28.40 -20.98 -40.48
C GLU A 223 -28.41 -21.57 -39.04
N ASP A 224 -27.44 -22.44 -38.73
CA ASP A 224 -27.24 -22.97 -37.38
C ASP A 224 -26.49 -21.93 -36.52
N ASP A 225 -26.73 -21.90 -35.20
CA ASP A 225 -26.05 -20.97 -34.28
C ASP A 225 -24.51 -21.05 -34.41
N GLU A 226 -23.87 -19.90 -34.58
CA GLU A 226 -22.43 -19.81 -34.79
C GLU A 226 -21.70 -19.25 -33.57
N SER A 227 -20.39 -19.48 -33.49
CA SER A 227 -19.54 -18.94 -32.44
C SER A 227 -18.52 -17.95 -33.01
N ILE A 228 -18.34 -16.83 -32.32
CA ILE A 228 -17.24 -15.89 -32.52
C ILE A 228 -16.34 -15.96 -31.29
N ILE A 229 -15.07 -16.31 -31.51
CA ILE A 229 -14.04 -16.39 -30.47
C ILE A 229 -12.94 -15.36 -30.79
N ILE A 230 -12.80 -14.34 -29.94
CA ILE A 230 -11.75 -13.31 -30.06
C ILE A 230 -10.70 -13.55 -28.97
N GLU A 231 -9.52 -13.97 -29.38
CA GLU A 231 -8.34 -14.07 -28.53
C GLU A 231 -7.43 -12.84 -28.66
N LEU A 232 -6.91 -12.37 -27.54
CA LEU A 232 -5.94 -11.29 -27.53
C LEU A 232 -4.54 -11.85 -27.66
N GLY A 233 -3.80 -11.36 -28.64
CA GLY A 233 -2.37 -11.58 -28.68
C GLY A 233 -1.62 -10.73 -27.64
N PRO A 234 -0.33 -11.02 -27.43
CA PRO A 234 0.50 -10.27 -26.49
C PRO A 234 0.58 -8.79 -26.90
N PRO A 235 0.18 -7.86 -26.03
CA PRO A 235 0.16 -6.45 -26.36
C PRO A 235 1.57 -5.89 -26.53
N GLN A 236 1.75 -5.01 -27.52
CA GLN A 236 3.00 -4.30 -27.71
C GLN A 236 3.00 -3.03 -26.87
N GLY A 237 3.94 -2.93 -25.92
CA GLY A 237 4.09 -1.76 -25.06
C GLY A 237 3.28 -1.78 -23.75
N ALA A 238 2.56 -2.86 -23.47
CA ALA A 238 1.90 -3.17 -22.20
C ALA A 238 2.08 -4.66 -21.88
N GLU A 239 1.66 -5.12 -20.71
CA GLU A 239 1.56 -6.56 -20.43
C GLU A 239 0.08 -6.94 -20.32
N LEU A 240 -0.31 -8.07 -20.90
CA LEU A 240 -1.65 -8.62 -20.72
C LEU A 240 -1.71 -9.29 -19.34
N TYR A 241 -2.58 -8.82 -18.46
CA TYR A 241 -2.87 -9.50 -17.21
C TYR A 241 -4.05 -10.44 -17.43
N VAL A 242 -3.79 -11.74 -17.39
CA VAL A 242 -4.83 -12.76 -17.32
C VAL A 242 -4.87 -13.23 -15.86
N PRO A 243 -5.94 -12.95 -15.09
CA PRO A 243 -6.05 -13.46 -13.73
C PRO A 243 -6.04 -14.99 -13.72
N ALA A 244 -5.59 -15.60 -12.62
CA ALA A 244 -5.73 -17.04 -12.41
C ALA A 244 -7.24 -17.40 -12.40
N GLU A 245 -7.59 -18.58 -12.93
CA GLU A 245 -8.97 -19.07 -12.99
C GLU A 245 -9.68 -18.91 -11.64
N GLY A 246 -10.79 -18.15 -11.61
CA GLY A 246 -11.62 -17.95 -10.42
C GLY A 246 -12.00 -16.50 -10.08
N ASP A 247 -11.32 -15.50 -10.65
CA ASP A 247 -11.56 -14.07 -10.33
C ASP A 247 -12.59 -13.37 -11.25
N GLY A 248 -13.28 -14.08 -12.13
CA GLY A 248 -14.32 -13.52 -13.02
C GLY A 248 -13.82 -12.55 -14.11
N TRP A 249 -12.56 -12.12 -14.07
CA TRP A 249 -11.92 -11.24 -15.07
C TRP A 249 -11.08 -12.00 -16.10
N ALA A 250 -11.12 -13.33 -16.09
CA ALA A 250 -10.30 -14.14 -16.95
C ALA A 250 -11.06 -14.41 -18.24
N ALA A 251 -10.72 -13.67 -19.29
CA ALA A 251 -10.20 -14.36 -20.45
C ALA A 251 -9.41 -13.42 -21.38
N SER A 252 -8.22 -13.86 -21.78
CA SER A 252 -7.59 -13.43 -23.03
C SER A 252 -8.37 -13.92 -24.27
N ARG A 253 -9.59 -14.42 -24.09
CA ARG A 253 -10.45 -15.10 -25.04
C ARG A 253 -11.90 -14.75 -24.74
N TRP A 254 -12.49 -13.88 -25.54
CA TRP A 254 -13.93 -13.63 -25.48
C TRP A 254 -14.64 -14.59 -26.43
N GLU A 255 -15.72 -15.21 -25.98
CA GLU A 255 -16.53 -16.14 -26.77
C GLU A 255 -17.99 -15.70 -26.71
N CYS A 256 -18.65 -15.71 -27.86
CA CYS A 256 -20.06 -15.37 -27.97
C CYS A 256 -20.72 -16.20 -29.05
N THR A 257 -21.97 -16.56 -28.82
CA THR A 257 -22.82 -17.25 -29.79
C THR A 257 -23.59 -16.21 -30.61
N LEU A 258 -23.45 -16.27 -31.93
CA LEU A 258 -24.25 -15.54 -32.90
C LEU A 258 -25.55 -16.32 -33.13
N LEU A 259 -26.68 -15.68 -32.82
CA LEU A 259 -28.01 -16.24 -33.03
C LEU A 259 -28.63 -15.65 -34.30
N ASP A 260 -29.03 -16.51 -35.20
CA ASP A 260 -29.72 -16.17 -36.45
C ASP A 260 -31.16 -15.64 -36.19
N ALA A 261 -31.85 -16.21 -35.21
CA ALA A 261 -33.19 -15.74 -34.80
C ALA A 261 -33.14 -14.61 -33.74
N PRO A 262 -34.09 -13.65 -33.74
CA PRO A 262 -34.22 -12.70 -32.63
C PRO A 262 -34.45 -13.47 -31.33
N PRO A 263 -33.76 -13.13 -30.23
CA PRO A 263 -33.85 -13.88 -28.98
C PRO A 263 -35.29 -13.73 -28.48
N ALA A 264 -35.84 -14.82 -27.93
CA ALA A 264 -37.07 -14.71 -27.16
C ALA A 264 -36.89 -13.60 -26.10
N PRO A 265 -37.89 -12.75 -25.83
CA PRO A 265 -37.74 -11.67 -24.87
C PRO A 265 -37.46 -12.26 -23.49
N THR A 266 -36.20 -12.21 -23.07
CA THR A 266 -35.78 -12.64 -21.74
C THR A 266 -36.32 -11.63 -20.73
N LEU A 267 -37.13 -12.12 -19.78
CA LEU A 267 -37.57 -11.31 -18.64
C LEU A 267 -36.32 -10.87 -17.86
N LEU A 268 -36.16 -9.55 -17.71
CA LEU A 268 -35.15 -8.94 -16.84
C LEU A 268 -35.18 -9.61 -15.45
N PRO A 269 -34.05 -10.09 -14.91
CA PRO A 269 -34.00 -10.51 -13.51
C PRO A 269 -34.26 -9.31 -12.60
N ASP A 270 -35.23 -9.45 -11.71
CA ASP A 270 -35.53 -8.50 -10.65
C ASP A 270 -34.28 -8.27 -9.76
N LYS A 271 -33.89 -6.99 -9.65
CA LYS A 271 -33.17 -6.35 -8.53
C LYS A 271 -32.07 -7.16 -7.82
N VAL A 272 -30.82 -6.73 -8.00
CA VAL A 272 -29.81 -6.80 -6.93
C VAL A 272 -29.45 -5.38 -6.48
N GLN A 273 -30.23 -4.90 -5.51
CA GLN A 273 -29.80 -3.84 -4.60
C GLN A 273 -28.76 -4.41 -3.62
N GLY A 274 -27.57 -3.83 -3.60
CA GLY A 274 -26.55 -4.17 -2.62
C GLY A 274 -25.44 -3.13 -2.59
N LEU A 275 -25.67 -2.04 -1.86
CA LEU A 275 -24.68 -1.01 -1.51
C LEU A 275 -23.36 -1.64 -1.02
N ILE A 276 -22.26 -1.43 -1.75
CA ILE A 276 -20.91 -1.56 -1.19
C ILE A 276 -20.14 -0.26 -1.48
N HIS A 277 -19.64 0.32 -0.40
CA HIS A 277 -18.91 1.58 -0.35
C HIS A 277 -17.56 1.46 -1.10
N PRO A 278 -17.16 2.41 -1.97
CA PRO A 278 -16.14 2.15 -3.02
C PRO A 278 -14.67 2.17 -2.60
N GLN A 279 -14.32 2.08 -1.31
CA GLN A 279 -12.93 2.40 -0.90
C GLN A 279 -12.32 1.41 0.10
N TYR A 280 -13.10 0.46 0.60
CA TYR A 280 -12.65 -0.45 1.67
C TYR A 280 -13.20 -1.87 1.57
N ALA A 281 -13.69 -2.27 0.40
CA ALA A 281 -13.87 -3.69 0.12
C ALA A 281 -12.47 -4.31 -0.02
N ALA A 282 -12.16 -5.27 0.85
CA ALA A 282 -11.11 -6.25 0.62
C ALA A 282 -11.27 -6.78 -0.82
N GLY A 283 -10.42 -6.33 -1.75
CA GLY A 283 -10.60 -6.59 -3.18
C GLY A 283 -10.34 -5.43 -4.13
N ASP A 284 -9.89 -4.25 -3.68
CA ASP A 284 -9.32 -3.28 -4.63
C ASP A 284 -7.95 -3.77 -5.15
N ASN A 285 -8.00 -4.67 -6.12
CA ASN A 285 -6.88 -5.18 -6.92
C ASN A 285 -6.35 -4.10 -7.89
N SER A 286 -6.61 -2.81 -7.63
CA SER A 286 -6.00 -1.69 -8.35
C SER A 286 -4.49 -1.71 -8.11
N TYR A 287 -3.76 -2.08 -9.15
CA TYR A 287 -2.33 -1.88 -9.20
C TYR A 287 -2.02 -0.39 -9.09
N HIS A 288 -1.38 0.02 -7.98
CA HIS A 288 -0.84 1.36 -7.83
C HIS A 288 0.62 1.37 -8.25
N PRO A 289 0.97 2.03 -9.38
CA PRO A 289 2.34 2.10 -9.81
C PRO A 289 3.20 2.85 -8.78
N LEU A 290 4.48 2.45 -8.67
CA LEU A 290 5.46 3.23 -7.91
C LEU A 290 5.53 4.65 -8.49
N THR A 291 5.06 5.63 -7.73
CA THR A 291 5.03 7.03 -8.15
C THR A 291 5.35 7.95 -6.99
N LEU A 292 6.25 8.89 -7.24
CA LEU A 292 6.48 10.00 -6.32
C LEU A 292 5.54 11.13 -6.70
N GLY A 293 4.82 11.67 -5.71
CA GLY A 293 3.78 12.67 -5.95
C GLY A 293 3.77 13.77 -4.90
N LEU A 294 2.83 14.71 -5.06
CA LEU A 294 2.57 15.80 -4.11
C LEU A 294 2.20 15.29 -2.71
N ALA A 295 1.77 14.02 -2.59
CA ALA A 295 1.48 13.38 -1.32
C ALA A 295 2.67 13.37 -0.35
N LEU A 296 3.92 13.53 -0.81
CA LEU A 296 5.10 13.71 0.06
C LEU A 296 4.96 14.89 1.03
N LEU A 297 4.11 15.87 0.72
CA LEU A 297 3.76 16.96 1.63
C LEU A 297 3.02 16.52 2.89
N ALA A 298 2.50 15.28 2.94
CA ALA A 298 1.92 14.68 4.14
C ALA A 298 2.98 14.18 5.14
N LEU A 299 4.25 14.00 4.72
CA LEU A 299 5.31 13.47 5.59
C LEU A 299 5.50 14.26 6.90
N PRO A 300 5.52 15.61 6.91
CA PRO A 300 5.64 16.37 8.15
C PRO A 300 4.49 16.09 9.14
N LEU A 301 3.27 15.86 8.65
CA LEU A 301 2.13 15.49 9.48
C LEU A 301 2.33 14.09 10.08
N LEU A 302 2.71 13.12 9.25
CA LEU A 302 2.95 11.74 9.71
C LEU A 302 4.10 11.68 10.74
N PHE A 303 5.17 12.45 10.52
CA PHE A 303 6.29 12.59 11.46
C PHE A 303 5.82 13.16 12.81
N CYS A 304 4.97 14.19 12.77
CA CYS A 304 4.39 14.74 13.99
C CYS A 304 3.54 13.69 14.71
N LEU A 305 2.62 13.03 14.02
CA LEU A 305 1.75 12.01 14.62
C LEU A 305 2.58 10.88 15.26
N GLN A 306 3.58 10.35 14.54
CA GLN A 306 4.50 9.35 15.08
C GLN A 306 5.23 9.86 16.32
N ALA A 307 5.80 11.07 16.28
CA ALA A 307 6.54 11.64 17.41
C ALA A 307 5.66 11.80 18.66
N PHE A 308 4.47 12.38 18.52
CA PHE A 308 3.54 12.55 19.64
C PHE A 308 3.07 11.20 20.19
N PHE A 309 2.78 10.22 19.33
CA PHE A 309 2.40 8.87 19.74
C PHE A 309 3.51 8.20 20.54
N THR A 310 4.76 8.24 20.04
CA THR A 310 5.92 7.66 20.72
C THR A 310 6.24 8.34 22.04
N VAL A 311 6.12 9.67 22.14
CA VAL A 311 6.33 10.40 23.40
C VAL A 311 5.25 10.06 24.41
N GLY A 312 3.98 9.96 23.98
CA GLY A 312 2.88 9.56 24.83
C GLY A 312 3.10 8.19 25.45
N LEU A 313 3.49 7.19 24.65
CA LEU A 313 3.86 5.87 25.15
C LEU A 313 5.13 5.92 26.02
N GLY A 314 6.15 6.66 25.59
CA GLY A 314 7.40 6.82 26.34
C GLY A 314 7.17 7.40 27.74
N TYR A 315 6.24 8.35 27.90
CA TYR A 315 5.83 8.86 29.20
C TYR A 315 5.21 7.80 30.11
N ILE A 316 4.33 6.96 29.55
CA ILE A 316 3.70 5.87 30.29
C ILE A 316 4.75 4.86 30.72
N LEU A 317 5.52 4.34 29.75
CA LEU A 317 6.46 3.25 29.97
C LEU A 317 7.65 3.66 30.84
N SER A 318 8.19 4.85 30.65
CA SER A 318 9.28 5.36 31.50
C SER A 318 8.87 5.50 32.95
N THR A 319 7.64 5.98 33.20
CA THR A 319 7.07 6.10 34.53
C THR A 319 6.80 4.70 35.13
N LEU A 320 6.20 3.79 34.36
CA LEU A 320 5.95 2.41 34.80
C LEU A 320 7.23 1.66 35.15
N ASN A 321 8.31 1.88 34.40
CA ASN A 321 9.60 1.26 34.65
C ASN A 321 10.21 1.64 36.01
N LEU A 322 9.85 2.80 36.58
CA LEU A 322 10.24 3.18 37.94
C LEU A 322 9.49 2.38 39.01
N PHE A 323 8.23 2.02 38.75
CA PHE A 323 7.43 1.21 39.66
C PHE A 323 7.71 -0.28 39.52
N LEU A 324 7.94 -0.74 38.28
CA LEU A 324 8.09 -2.13 37.90
C LEU A 324 9.33 -2.28 37.03
N ARG A 325 10.43 -2.79 37.60
CA ARG A 325 11.71 -2.93 36.91
C ARG A 325 11.67 -3.87 35.70
N ASP A 326 10.71 -4.80 35.67
CA ASP A 326 10.52 -5.73 34.55
C ASP A 326 9.87 -5.07 33.32
N THR A 327 9.37 -3.83 33.44
CA THR A 327 8.76 -3.10 32.32
C THR A 327 9.68 -3.04 31.12
N PHE A 328 10.98 -2.80 31.32
CA PHE A 328 11.95 -2.76 30.23
C PHE A 328 12.02 -4.08 29.43
N HIS A 329 12.05 -5.23 30.11
CA HIS A 329 12.06 -6.53 29.46
C HIS A 329 10.74 -6.83 28.75
N LEU A 330 9.61 -6.52 29.40
CA LEU A 330 8.28 -6.70 28.84
C LEU A 330 8.07 -5.84 27.58
N VAL A 331 8.59 -4.62 27.56
CA VAL A 331 8.55 -3.75 26.38
C VAL A 331 9.37 -4.37 25.23
N GLY A 332 10.53 -4.97 25.49
CA GLY A 332 11.31 -5.67 24.47
C GLY A 332 10.54 -6.81 23.79
N VAL A 333 9.88 -7.65 24.59
CA VAL A 333 9.01 -8.73 24.08
C VAL A 333 7.79 -8.15 23.36
N GLY A 334 7.16 -7.13 23.95
CA GLY A 334 5.98 -6.46 23.40
C GLY A 334 6.24 -5.81 22.05
N ILE A 335 7.38 -5.15 21.87
CA ILE A 335 7.81 -4.61 20.57
C ILE A 335 7.92 -5.75 19.55
N THR A 336 8.52 -6.89 19.91
CA THR A 336 8.66 -8.02 19.00
C THR A 336 7.30 -8.57 18.56
N VAL A 337 6.39 -8.80 19.51
CA VAL A 337 5.02 -9.26 19.21
C VAL A 337 4.28 -8.24 18.34
N TRP A 338 4.40 -6.95 18.65
CA TRP A 338 3.72 -5.89 17.92
C TRP A 338 4.28 -5.70 16.50
N MET A 339 5.57 -5.99 16.29
CA MET A 339 6.18 -6.02 14.95
C MET A 339 5.48 -7.05 14.07
N PHE A 340 5.29 -8.28 14.59
CA PHE A 340 4.64 -9.36 13.85
C PHE A 340 3.11 -9.24 13.82
N ALA A 341 2.50 -8.43 14.68
CA ALA A 341 1.09 -8.06 14.57
C ALA A 341 0.83 -6.95 13.53
N THR A 342 1.90 -6.32 13.03
CA THR A 342 1.83 -5.25 12.03
C THR A 342 2.28 -5.80 10.67
N PRO A 343 1.50 -5.64 9.59
CA PRO A 343 1.82 -6.21 8.27
C PRO A 343 2.99 -5.48 7.59
N ILE A 344 4.21 -5.71 8.09
CA ILE A 344 5.46 -5.15 7.56
C ILE A 344 6.01 -6.06 6.47
N PHE A 345 6.06 -7.37 6.74
CA PHE A 345 6.69 -8.39 5.89
C PHE A 345 5.72 -9.30 5.15
N TYR A 346 4.42 -9.10 5.36
CA TYR A 346 3.36 -9.87 4.73
C TYR A 346 2.18 -8.95 4.42
N PRO A 347 1.39 -9.26 3.40
CA PRO A 347 0.26 -8.43 3.00
C PRO A 347 -0.93 -8.56 3.96
N GLY A 348 -1.70 -7.47 4.10
CA GLY A 348 -2.84 -7.40 5.01
C GLY A 348 -3.97 -8.37 4.66
N PHE A 349 -4.25 -8.59 3.37
CA PHE A 349 -5.32 -9.50 2.94
C PHE A 349 -5.12 -10.95 3.40
N MET A 350 -3.86 -11.39 3.57
CA MET A 350 -3.58 -12.73 4.11
C MET A 350 -4.09 -12.84 5.55
N VAL A 351 -3.97 -11.79 6.35
CA VAL A 351 -4.48 -11.77 7.73
C VAL A 351 -6.00 -11.75 7.75
N GLU A 352 -6.62 -10.97 6.86
CA GLU A 352 -8.08 -10.88 6.74
C GLU A 352 -8.70 -12.21 6.29
N SER A 353 -8.09 -12.87 5.31
CA SER A 353 -8.52 -14.20 4.81
C SER A 353 -8.54 -15.28 5.90
N GLN A 354 -7.70 -15.12 6.93
CA GLN A 354 -7.63 -16.05 8.08
C GLN A 354 -8.57 -15.64 9.23
N GLY A 355 -9.39 -14.60 9.06
CA GLY A 355 -10.33 -14.11 10.08
C GLY A 355 -9.74 -13.15 11.12
N PHE A 356 -8.47 -12.75 10.99
CA PHE A 356 -7.78 -11.86 11.94
C PHE A 356 -7.80 -10.38 11.52
N GLY A 357 -8.68 -9.98 10.59
CA GLY A 357 -8.75 -8.60 10.08
C GLY A 357 -9.01 -7.54 11.17
N TRP A 358 -9.68 -7.91 12.26
CA TRP A 358 -9.90 -7.03 13.41
C TRP A 358 -8.59 -6.52 14.04
N MET A 359 -7.51 -7.30 13.97
CA MET A 359 -6.20 -6.91 14.49
C MET A 359 -5.63 -5.71 13.71
N LEU A 360 -5.82 -5.70 12.40
CA LEU A 360 -5.41 -4.59 11.54
C LEU A 360 -6.24 -3.34 11.85
N GLN A 361 -7.55 -3.51 12.05
CA GLN A 361 -8.47 -2.41 12.33
C GLN A 361 -8.30 -1.74 13.69
N ILE A 362 -7.53 -2.33 14.62
CA ILE A 362 -7.26 -1.79 15.96
C ILE A 362 -5.82 -1.29 16.11
N ASN A 363 -4.88 -1.82 15.31
CA ASN A 363 -3.45 -1.56 15.46
C ASN A 363 -3.04 -0.17 14.90
N PRO A 364 -2.61 0.79 15.75
CA PRO A 364 -2.21 2.13 15.29
C PRO A 364 -0.94 2.13 14.41
N MET A 365 -0.04 1.17 14.64
CA MET A 365 1.18 1.04 13.82
C MET A 365 0.86 0.51 12.42
N HIS A 366 -0.22 -0.26 12.26
CA HIS A 366 -0.69 -0.65 10.93
C HIS A 366 -1.15 0.59 10.15
N TRP A 367 -2.02 1.42 10.73
CA TRP A 367 -2.50 2.64 10.05
C TRP A 367 -1.35 3.60 9.74
N LEU A 368 -0.42 3.80 10.69
CA LEU A 368 0.74 4.66 10.49
C LEU A 368 1.61 4.19 9.32
N ILE A 369 1.97 2.91 9.29
CA ILE A 369 2.82 2.34 8.23
C ILE A 369 2.11 2.40 6.88
N GLU A 370 0.80 2.13 6.84
CA GLU A 370 0.04 2.22 5.60
C GLU A 370 0.00 3.65 5.05
N CYS A 371 -0.25 4.65 5.91
CA CYS A 371 -0.16 6.06 5.52
C CYS A 371 1.23 6.43 4.97
N TYR A 372 2.32 5.91 5.57
CA TYR A 372 3.67 6.12 5.04
C TYR A 372 3.86 5.44 3.68
N ARG A 373 3.35 4.22 3.49
CA ARG A 373 3.44 3.49 2.21
C ARG A 373 2.68 4.20 1.10
N SER A 374 1.44 4.64 1.35
CA SER A 374 0.63 5.41 0.39
C SER A 374 1.40 6.63 -0.14
N VAL A 375 2.06 7.35 0.77
CA VAL A 375 2.80 8.57 0.46
C VAL A 375 4.14 8.30 -0.21
N LEU A 376 4.93 7.35 0.31
CA LEU A 376 6.31 7.10 -0.13
C LEU A 376 6.40 6.28 -1.41
N LEU A 377 5.46 5.36 -1.63
CA LEU A 377 5.53 4.38 -2.71
C LEU A 377 4.55 4.72 -3.83
N PHE A 378 3.33 5.11 -3.50
CA PHE A 378 2.23 5.20 -4.46
C PHE A 378 1.82 6.64 -4.80
N GLY A 379 2.45 7.65 -4.19
CA GLY A 379 2.14 9.05 -4.45
C GLY A 379 0.71 9.45 -4.06
N LEU A 380 0.04 8.61 -3.27
CA LEU A 380 -1.32 8.78 -2.80
C LEU A 380 -1.33 9.49 -1.46
N TRP A 381 -2.32 10.35 -1.27
CA TRP A 381 -2.58 10.93 0.05
C TRP A 381 -2.94 9.81 1.04
N PRO A 382 -2.56 9.96 2.32
CA PRO A 382 -2.97 9.01 3.35
C PRO A 382 -4.48 8.87 3.39
N ASP A 383 -4.96 7.66 3.60
CA ASP A 383 -6.39 7.44 3.73
C ASP A 383 -6.98 8.29 4.88
N PRO A 384 -8.08 9.03 4.63
CA PRO A 384 -8.67 9.91 5.64
C PRO A 384 -9.15 9.20 6.91
N LEU A 385 -9.75 8.01 6.80
CA LEU A 385 -10.28 7.27 7.94
C LEU A 385 -9.15 6.73 8.82
N MET A 386 -8.10 6.17 8.21
CA MET A 386 -6.89 5.75 8.91
C MET A 386 -6.22 6.93 9.62
N LEU A 387 -6.11 8.07 8.93
CA LEU A 387 -5.49 9.28 9.49
C LEU A 387 -6.30 9.83 10.68
N VAL A 388 -7.63 9.83 10.62
CA VAL A 388 -8.49 10.25 11.74
C VAL A 388 -8.33 9.31 12.93
N ARG A 389 -8.40 7.99 12.72
CA ARG A 389 -8.20 6.98 13.78
C ARG A 389 -6.83 7.14 14.45
N LEU A 390 -5.77 7.26 13.65
CA LEU A 390 -4.41 7.48 14.11
C LEU A 390 -4.30 8.77 14.93
N THR A 391 -4.90 9.86 14.46
CA THR A 391 -4.87 11.15 15.15
C THR A 391 -5.58 11.09 16.50
N LEU A 392 -6.75 10.46 16.58
CA LEU A 392 -7.50 10.29 17.82
C LEU A 392 -6.74 9.44 18.84
N VAL A 393 -6.18 8.30 18.41
CA VAL A 393 -5.37 7.45 19.29
C VAL A 393 -4.10 8.17 19.74
N THR A 394 -3.42 8.86 18.84
CA THR A 394 -2.23 9.66 19.16
C THR A 394 -2.53 10.73 20.19
N ALA A 395 -3.61 11.50 20.00
CA ALA A 395 -4.02 12.53 20.94
C ALA A 395 -4.37 11.91 22.31
N GLY A 396 -5.13 10.81 22.33
CA GLY A 396 -5.49 10.10 23.56
C GLY A 396 -4.25 9.62 24.33
N VAL A 397 -3.35 8.91 23.66
CA VAL A 397 -2.11 8.37 24.25
C VAL A 397 -1.18 9.48 24.73
N PHE A 398 -1.03 10.55 23.96
CA PHE A 398 -0.20 11.70 24.35
C PHE A 398 -0.76 12.43 25.57
N ILE A 399 -2.07 12.70 25.60
CA ILE A 399 -2.73 13.40 26.72
C ILE A 399 -2.70 12.51 27.97
N LEU A 400 -3.12 11.26 27.88
CA LEU A 400 -3.16 10.34 29.02
C LEU A 400 -1.76 10.05 29.55
N GLY A 401 -0.80 9.79 28.66
CA GLY A 401 0.59 9.55 29.04
C GLY A 401 1.25 10.77 29.69
N GLY A 402 1.05 11.96 29.11
CA GLY A 402 1.54 13.20 29.71
C GLY A 402 0.94 13.49 31.09
N ARG A 403 -0.37 13.28 31.26
CA ARG A 403 -1.03 13.42 32.58
C ARG A 403 -0.51 12.41 33.59
N PHE A 404 -0.35 11.15 33.18
CA PHE A 404 0.19 10.10 34.03
C PHE A 404 1.61 10.42 34.51
N PHE A 405 2.50 10.81 33.59
CA PHE A 405 3.87 11.21 33.91
C PHE A 405 3.92 12.40 34.87
N MET A 406 3.17 13.47 34.59
CA MET A 406 3.15 14.67 35.44
C MET A 406 2.58 14.40 36.83
N SER A 407 1.57 13.53 36.95
CA SER A 407 1.00 13.16 38.25
C SER A 407 1.95 12.37 39.15
N HIS A 408 2.94 11.66 38.57
CA HIS A 408 3.91 10.87 39.31
C HIS A 408 5.29 11.53 39.43
N LYS A 409 5.52 12.65 38.73
CA LYS A 409 6.81 13.35 38.66
C LYS A 409 7.44 13.66 40.03
N SER A 410 6.62 13.98 41.04
CA SER A 410 7.11 14.26 42.39
C SER A 410 7.75 13.05 43.09
N LYS A 411 7.38 11.83 42.70
CA LYS A 411 7.88 10.58 43.29
C LYS A 411 9.17 10.08 42.64
N PHE A 412 9.58 10.65 41.50
CA PHE A 412 10.72 10.12 40.74
C PHE A 412 12.03 10.07 41.53
N PRO A 413 12.43 11.08 42.33
CA PRO A 413 13.68 11.02 43.08
C PRO A 413 13.75 9.86 44.08
N ASP A 414 12.60 9.45 44.63
CA ASP A 414 12.50 8.38 45.63
C ASP A 414 12.47 6.97 45.01
N LEU A 415 11.99 6.86 43.76
CA LEU A 415 11.83 5.59 43.05
C LEU A 415 13.07 5.20 42.22
N LEU A 416 13.84 6.20 41.79
CA LEU A 416 15.14 6.03 41.16
C LEU A 416 16.17 5.60 42.20
#